data_AF-A0AAW7SZC5-F1
#
_entry.id   AF-A0AAW7SZC5-F1
#
_cell.length_a   1.000
_cell.length_b   1.000
_cell.length_c   1.000
_cell.angle_alpha   90.00
_cell.angle_beta   90.00
_cell.angle_gamma   90.00
#
_symmetry.space_group_name_H-M   'P 1'
#
loop_
_entity.id
_entity.type
_entity.pdbx_description
1 polymer ?
#
loop_
_entity_poly.entity_id
_entity_poly.type
_entity_poly.pdbx_seq_one_letter_code
_entity_poly.pdbx_strand_id
1 'polypeptide(L)'
;MTAAQIGSIALALGALGVLLLGMAALLRASAASRAERALADALDRRMAALEAARTRAAPDDGAGTQQVARGRERIERMLSRLAAAGMRLLDTGFGKHIVAEEDRRLLEQCGYVDARTRGLFLSARLVCGITVPLLFAILASGRMKGGYWTIGMFAAFSVGFMLPKLYVQRRAAARRQSVIDELPLFVDMLRLLQGVGLSLDQSLQVVTNDFRGMMPVLSSEVGIAQRQFAAGRTRDQSMQRLSSGFDNEDLRAIARLMVQVDKHGGAVQEPLKQFGDRLRETRRAMLRDRIGRLTVKMTGVMVVTLLPALLIVTAGPGLLAVMRALAVHH
;
A
#
# COMPACT_ATOMS: atom_id res chain seq x y z
N MET A 1 37.88 -26.41 30.65
CA MET A 1 37.12 -25.81 29.53
C MET A 1 37.49 -24.34 29.45
N THR A 2 38.14 -23.92 28.37
CA THR A 2 38.71 -22.56 28.25
C THR A 2 37.59 -21.52 28.05
N ALA A 3 37.78 -20.30 28.56
CA ALA A 3 36.82 -19.20 28.43
C ALA A 3 36.40 -18.91 26.96
N ALA A 4 37.25 -19.28 26.00
CA ALA A 4 36.95 -19.24 24.57
C ALA A 4 35.86 -20.24 24.13
N GLN A 5 35.78 -21.43 24.73
CA GLN A 5 34.76 -22.43 24.40
C GLN A 5 33.37 -22.02 24.91
N ILE A 6 33.28 -21.42 26.10
CA ILE A 6 32.01 -20.92 26.67
C ILE A 6 31.49 -19.72 25.86
N GLY A 7 32.38 -18.83 25.41
CA GLY A 7 32.03 -17.72 24.52
C GLY A 7 31.53 -18.17 23.15
N SER A 8 32.10 -19.25 22.59
CA SER A 8 31.66 -19.80 21.30
C SER A 8 30.27 -20.44 21.36
N ILE A 9 29.92 -21.10 22.47
CA ILE A 9 28.61 -21.73 22.67
C ILE A 9 27.52 -20.66 22.94
N ALA A 10 27.85 -19.59 23.67
CA ALA A 10 26.94 -18.45 23.88
C ALA A 10 26.67 -17.68 22.58
N LEU A 11 27.68 -17.51 21.71
CA LEU A 11 27.52 -16.92 20.38
C LEU A 11 26.72 -17.82 19.43
N ALA A 12 26.91 -19.14 19.49
CA ALA A 12 26.13 -20.09 18.70
C ALA A 12 24.65 -20.12 19.12
N LEU A 13 24.36 -20.12 20.43
CA LEU A 13 22.99 -20.05 20.95
C LEU A 13 22.31 -18.71 20.64
N GLY A 14 23.06 -17.60 20.72
CA GLY A 14 22.57 -16.27 20.34
C GLY A 14 22.27 -16.16 18.84
N ALA A 15 23.14 -16.71 17.98
CA ALA A 15 22.94 -16.73 16.54
C ALA A 15 21.74 -17.61 16.13
N LEU A 16 21.53 -18.74 16.81
CA LEU A 16 20.42 -19.65 16.58
C LEU A 16 19.08 -19.02 17.04
N GLY A 17 19.09 -18.28 18.15
CA GLY A 17 17.93 -17.51 18.61
C GLY A 17 17.53 -16.37 17.66
N VAL A 18 18.52 -15.69 17.08
CA VAL A 18 18.29 -14.57 16.14
C VAL A 18 17.86 -15.09 14.76
N LEU A 19 18.40 -16.22 14.30
CA LEU A 19 17.95 -16.90 13.08
C LEU A 19 16.52 -17.45 13.22
N LEU A 20 16.17 -18.03 14.38
CA LEU A 20 14.80 -18.49 14.63
C LEU A 20 13.80 -17.33 14.72
N LEU A 21 14.17 -16.20 15.33
CA LEU A 21 13.32 -15.01 15.39
C LEU A 21 13.19 -14.32 14.03
N GLY A 22 14.27 -14.25 13.25
CA GLY A 22 14.26 -13.74 11.88
C GLY A 22 13.46 -14.62 10.93
N MET A 23 13.62 -15.95 11.01
CA MET A 23 12.85 -16.91 10.24
C MET A 23 11.38 -16.94 10.66
N ALA A 24 11.06 -16.81 11.95
CA ALA A 24 9.68 -16.68 12.43
C ALA A 24 9.03 -15.36 11.97
N ALA A 25 9.79 -14.26 11.91
CA ALA A 25 9.31 -12.98 11.38
C ALA A 25 9.10 -13.01 9.86
N LEU A 26 10.01 -13.65 9.11
CA LEU A 26 9.88 -13.88 7.66
C LEU A 26 8.75 -14.86 7.33
N LEU A 27 8.56 -15.90 8.13
CA LEU A 27 7.43 -16.81 8.00
C LEU A 27 6.12 -16.11 8.36
N ARG A 28 6.08 -15.20 9.34
CA ARG A 28 4.88 -14.40 9.64
C ARG A 28 4.60 -13.31 8.62
N ALA A 29 5.61 -12.67 8.05
CA ALA A 29 5.45 -11.69 7.00
C ALA A 29 5.02 -12.35 5.67
N SER A 30 5.58 -13.53 5.36
CA SER A 30 5.17 -14.33 4.20
C SER A 30 3.87 -15.10 4.42
N ALA A 31 3.50 -15.40 5.67
CA ALA A 31 2.19 -15.95 6.02
C ALA A 31 1.11 -14.87 6.05
N ALA A 32 1.43 -13.62 6.38
CA ALA A 32 0.49 -12.49 6.32
C ALA A 32 0.13 -12.13 4.87
N SER A 33 1.08 -12.20 3.94
CA SER A 33 0.81 -12.06 2.50
C SER A 33 0.15 -13.29 1.87
N ARG A 34 0.39 -14.49 2.42
CA ARG A 34 -0.38 -15.71 2.09
C ARG A 34 -1.78 -15.71 2.71
N ALA A 35 -1.98 -15.04 3.83
CA ALA A 35 -3.27 -14.97 4.52
C ALA A 35 -4.28 -14.12 3.76
N GLU A 36 -3.87 -13.07 3.05
CA GLU A 36 -4.76 -12.32 2.14
C GLU A 36 -5.20 -13.18 0.94
N ARG A 37 -4.29 -14.01 0.39
CA ARG A 37 -4.61 -14.96 -0.69
C ARG A 37 -5.44 -16.15 -0.20
N ALA A 38 -5.16 -16.63 1.01
CA ALA A 38 -5.94 -17.67 1.68
C ALA A 38 -7.30 -17.16 2.15
N LEU A 39 -7.46 -15.86 2.41
CA LEU A 39 -8.76 -15.23 2.72
C LEU A 39 -9.61 -15.12 1.45
N ALA A 40 -9.00 -14.85 0.30
CA ALA A 40 -9.66 -14.92 -1.01
C ALA A 40 -10.05 -16.37 -1.35
N ASP A 41 -9.13 -17.34 -1.24
CA ASP A 41 -9.43 -18.77 -1.42
C ASP A 41 -10.45 -19.29 -0.39
N ALA A 42 -10.46 -18.77 0.84
CA ALA A 42 -11.42 -19.14 1.88
C ALA A 42 -12.79 -18.49 1.69
N LEU A 43 -12.88 -17.32 1.03
CA LEU A 43 -14.12 -16.71 0.60
C LEU A 43 -14.72 -17.49 -0.57
N ASP A 44 -13.90 -17.90 -1.55
CA ASP A 44 -14.33 -18.76 -2.66
C ASP A 44 -14.76 -20.15 -2.17
N ARG A 45 -14.03 -20.76 -1.24
CA ARG A 45 -14.43 -22.01 -0.57
C ARG A 45 -15.67 -21.84 0.30
N ARG A 46 -15.88 -20.67 0.91
CA ARG A 46 -17.11 -20.37 1.68
C ARG A 46 -18.31 -20.14 0.77
N MET A 47 -18.14 -19.54 -0.41
CA MET A 47 -19.22 -19.41 -1.40
C MET A 47 -19.59 -20.80 -1.96
N ALA A 48 -18.60 -21.61 -2.34
CA ALA A 48 -18.81 -23.00 -2.77
C ALA A 48 -19.40 -23.89 -1.65
N ALA A 49 -18.97 -23.69 -0.40
CA ALA A 49 -19.52 -24.40 0.75
C ALA A 49 -20.91 -23.89 1.17
N LEU A 50 -21.26 -22.62 0.90
CA LEU A 50 -22.62 -22.09 1.10
C LEU A 50 -23.59 -22.63 0.03
N GLU A 51 -23.13 -22.84 -1.20
CA GLU A 51 -23.89 -23.55 -2.24
C GLU A 51 -24.07 -25.04 -1.90
N ALA A 52 -23.05 -25.68 -1.33
CA ALA A 52 -23.12 -27.06 -0.84
C ALA A 52 -23.87 -27.23 0.50
N ALA A 53 -23.90 -26.20 1.36
CA ALA A 53 -24.67 -26.18 2.61
C ALA A 53 -26.15 -25.85 2.36
N ARG A 54 -26.47 -25.14 1.27
CA ARG A 54 -27.85 -24.96 0.79
C ARG A 54 -28.49 -26.28 0.33
N THR A 55 -27.69 -27.32 0.06
CA THR A 55 -28.14 -28.66 -0.33
C THR A 55 -28.10 -29.70 0.80
N ARG A 56 -27.56 -29.37 1.99
CA ARG A 56 -27.48 -30.29 3.15
C ARG A 56 -27.75 -29.54 4.46
N ALA A 57 -28.96 -29.66 4.99
CA ALA A 57 -29.31 -29.14 6.30
C ALA A 57 -28.91 -30.10 7.45
N ALA A 58 -28.44 -29.51 8.56
CA ALA A 58 -28.38 -30.00 9.96
C ALA A 58 -27.22 -30.98 10.36
N PRO A 59 -26.86 -31.10 11.67
CA PRO A 59 -25.69 -30.40 12.25
C PRO A 59 -24.75 -31.26 13.13
N ASP A 60 -23.44 -30.97 13.16
CA ASP A 60 -22.60 -30.96 14.38
C ASP A 60 -21.20 -30.36 14.09
N ASP A 61 -20.46 -29.99 15.15
CA ASP A 61 -19.02 -29.64 15.26
C ASP A 61 -18.64 -28.17 15.61
N GLY A 62 -18.69 -27.87 16.91
CA GLY A 62 -18.27 -26.60 17.53
C GLY A 62 -16.82 -26.50 18.03
N ALA A 63 -15.91 -27.43 17.71
CA ALA A 63 -14.59 -27.48 18.34
C ALA A 63 -13.49 -26.61 17.65
N GLY A 64 -13.58 -26.39 16.33
CA GLY A 64 -12.54 -25.69 15.56
C GLY A 64 -12.51 -24.16 15.72
N THR A 65 -13.67 -23.55 16.01
CA THR A 65 -13.85 -22.08 16.01
C THR A 65 -13.21 -21.41 17.23
N GLN A 66 -13.13 -22.12 18.37
CA GLN A 66 -12.62 -21.56 19.64
C GLN A 66 -11.09 -21.37 19.65
N GLN A 67 -10.35 -22.19 18.89
CA GLN A 67 -8.88 -22.15 18.86
C GLN A 67 -8.35 -21.01 17.97
N VAL A 68 -9.04 -20.73 16.86
CA VAL A 68 -8.73 -19.58 15.98
C VAL A 68 -9.07 -18.26 16.68
N ALA A 69 -10.16 -18.21 17.46
CA ALA A 69 -10.53 -17.04 18.27
C ALA A 69 -9.46 -16.70 19.32
N ARG A 70 -8.93 -17.69 20.06
CA ARG A 70 -7.86 -17.48 21.06
C ARG A 70 -6.55 -16.98 20.47
N GLY A 71 -6.18 -17.44 19.27
CA GLY A 71 -5.01 -16.96 18.54
C GLY A 71 -5.15 -15.49 18.14
N ARG A 72 -6.35 -15.12 17.65
CA ARG A 72 -6.71 -13.75 17.29
C ARG A 72 -6.73 -12.82 18.51
N GLU A 73 -7.30 -13.26 19.63
CA GLU A 73 -7.28 -12.53 20.91
C GLU A 73 -5.88 -12.35 21.49
N ARG A 74 -4.98 -13.32 21.33
CA ARG A 74 -3.58 -13.21 21.78
C ARG A 74 -2.82 -12.19 20.92
N ILE A 75 -3.04 -12.18 19.61
CA ILE A 75 -2.48 -11.18 18.69
C ILE A 75 -3.04 -9.79 18.99
N GLU A 76 -4.35 -9.66 19.22
CA GLU A 76 -4.97 -8.39 19.60
C GLU A 76 -4.47 -7.86 20.95
N ARG A 77 -4.22 -8.74 21.93
CA ARG A 77 -3.56 -8.41 23.20
C ARG A 77 -2.10 -8.01 23.03
N MET A 78 -1.38 -8.62 22.10
CA MET A 78 0.01 -8.23 21.81
C MET A 78 0.07 -6.88 21.08
N LEU A 79 -0.81 -6.67 20.10
CA LEU A 79 -0.98 -5.39 19.41
C LEU A 79 -1.45 -4.29 20.36
N SER A 80 -2.32 -4.58 21.33
CA SER A 80 -2.75 -3.60 22.33
C SER A 80 -1.62 -3.25 23.31
N ARG A 81 -0.78 -4.20 23.70
CA ARG A 81 0.42 -3.94 24.51
C ARG A 81 1.46 -3.12 23.76
N LEU A 82 1.70 -3.41 22.48
CA LEU A 82 2.58 -2.62 21.61
C LEU A 82 2.02 -1.21 21.35
N ALA A 83 0.71 -1.09 21.12
CA ALA A 83 0.04 0.19 20.98
C ALA A 83 0.11 1.02 22.28
N ALA A 84 -0.08 0.39 23.44
CA ALA A 84 -0.01 1.05 24.74
C ALA A 84 1.43 1.48 25.10
N ALA A 85 2.43 0.65 24.77
CA ALA A 85 3.84 1.01 24.92
C ALA A 85 4.23 2.18 23.99
N GLY A 86 3.75 2.14 22.73
CA GLY A 86 3.93 3.25 21.78
C GLY A 86 3.24 4.53 22.23
N MET A 87 2.05 4.43 22.84
CA MET A 87 1.27 5.58 23.34
C MET A 87 1.92 6.21 24.59
N ARG A 88 2.41 5.41 25.54
CA ARG A 88 3.18 5.89 26.71
C ARG A 88 4.45 6.64 26.29
N LEU A 89 5.09 6.19 25.22
CA LEU A 89 6.26 6.86 24.64
C LEU A 89 5.89 8.12 23.84
N LEU A 90 4.67 8.21 23.31
CA LEU A 90 4.14 9.39 22.61
C LEU A 90 3.88 10.56 23.57
N ASP A 91 3.51 10.25 24.83
CA ASP A 91 3.28 11.22 25.90
C ASP A 91 4.58 11.74 26.54
N THR A 92 5.68 11.01 26.40
CA THR A 92 7.01 11.49 26.79
C THR A 92 7.54 12.36 25.65
N GLY A 93 7.82 13.66 25.89
CA GLY A 93 7.99 14.72 24.87
C GLY A 93 8.86 14.45 23.62
N PHE A 94 9.65 13.37 23.58
CA PHE A 94 10.36 12.86 22.40
C PHE A 94 9.44 12.36 21.26
N GLY A 95 8.24 11.86 21.56
CA GLY A 95 7.30 11.34 20.54
C GLY A 95 6.71 12.41 19.62
N LYS A 96 6.53 13.63 20.12
CA LYS A 96 5.99 14.77 19.35
C LYS A 96 6.98 15.35 18.34
N HIS A 97 8.29 15.25 18.59
CA HIS A 97 9.33 15.74 17.67
C HIS A 97 9.74 14.71 16.61
N ILE A 98 9.62 13.40 16.90
CA ILE A 98 9.94 12.35 15.93
C ILE A 98 8.75 12.01 15.00
N VAL A 99 7.51 12.15 15.47
CA VAL A 99 6.31 12.09 14.61
C VAL A 99 6.01 13.48 14.09
N ALA A 100 6.79 13.92 13.10
CA ALA A 100 6.57 15.17 12.40
C ALA A 100 5.13 15.25 11.86
N GLU A 101 4.62 16.48 11.65
CA GLU A 101 3.31 16.70 11.01
C GLU A 101 3.16 15.94 9.68
N GLU A 102 4.27 15.71 8.98
CA GLU A 102 4.34 14.88 7.78
C GLU A 102 3.85 13.45 7.99
N ASP A 103 4.26 12.79 9.07
CA ASP A 103 3.87 11.40 9.35
C ASP A 103 2.40 11.32 9.75
N ARG A 104 1.87 12.35 10.43
CA ARG A 104 0.43 12.49 10.70
C ARG A 104 -0.37 12.62 9.42
N ARG A 105 0.06 13.50 8.50
CA ARG A 105 -0.58 13.67 7.19
C ARG A 105 -0.54 12.38 6.37
N LEU A 106 0.59 11.65 6.36
CA LEU A 106 0.72 10.37 5.65
C LEU A 106 -0.20 9.28 6.22
N LEU A 107 -0.35 9.22 7.55
CA LEU A 107 -1.25 8.27 8.20
C LEU A 107 -2.72 8.62 7.94
N GLU A 108 -3.06 9.91 7.93
CA GLU A 108 -4.40 10.39 7.56
C GLU A 108 -4.72 10.05 6.10
N GLN A 109 -3.77 10.22 5.17
CA GLN A 109 -3.91 9.80 3.77
C GLN A 109 -4.13 8.29 3.62
N CYS A 110 -3.55 7.49 4.51
CA CYS A 110 -3.78 6.04 4.55
C CYS A 110 -5.14 5.64 5.16
N GLY A 111 -5.91 6.58 5.71
CA GLY A 111 -7.17 6.30 6.40
C GLY A 111 -7.00 5.90 7.88
N TYR A 112 -5.78 6.02 8.42
CA TYR A 112 -5.49 5.70 9.82
C TYR A 112 -5.68 6.94 10.71
N VAL A 113 -6.94 7.23 11.01
CA VAL A 113 -7.30 8.36 11.89
C VAL A 113 -7.14 8.00 13.38
N ASP A 114 -7.16 6.71 13.70
CA ASP A 114 -7.13 6.23 15.09
C ASP A 114 -5.78 6.45 15.80
N ALA A 115 -5.85 6.95 17.03
CA ALA A 115 -4.72 7.13 17.94
C ALA A 115 -3.97 5.80 18.19
N ARG A 116 -4.71 4.69 18.22
CA ARG A 116 -4.15 3.33 18.37
C ARG A 116 -3.24 2.96 17.21
N THR A 117 -3.63 3.29 15.98
CA THR A 117 -2.85 2.98 14.78
C THR A 117 -1.61 3.85 14.66
N ARG A 118 -1.70 5.10 15.11
CA ARG A 118 -0.55 6.00 15.27
C ARG A 118 0.46 5.43 16.28
N GLY A 119 -0.01 4.92 17.42
CA GLY A 119 0.84 4.23 18.41
C GLY A 119 1.48 2.94 17.88
N LEU A 120 0.73 2.15 17.10
CA LEU A 120 1.25 0.95 16.42
C LEU A 120 2.35 1.30 15.40
N PHE A 121 2.17 2.34 14.60
CA PHE A 121 3.19 2.79 13.64
C PHE A 121 4.48 3.21 14.34
N LEU A 122 4.38 3.98 15.43
CA LEU A 122 5.57 4.36 16.21
C LEU A 122 6.26 3.13 16.81
N SER A 123 5.49 2.19 17.38
CA SER A 123 6.05 0.95 17.93
C SER A 123 6.76 0.13 16.85
N ALA A 124 6.19 0.04 15.64
CA ALA A 124 6.81 -0.63 14.50
C ALA A 124 8.10 0.07 14.05
N ARG A 125 8.12 1.41 14.07
CA ARG A 125 9.31 2.21 13.71
C ARG A 125 10.46 2.02 14.68
N LEU A 126 10.18 2.00 15.98
CA LEU A 126 11.19 1.76 17.01
C LEU A 126 11.68 0.31 16.98
N VAL A 127 10.77 -0.66 16.84
CA VAL A 127 11.14 -2.07 16.72
C VAL A 127 12.00 -2.30 15.47
N CYS A 128 11.63 -1.79 14.31
CA CYS A 128 12.48 -1.87 13.11
C CYS A 128 13.82 -1.14 13.28
N GLY A 129 13.81 0.05 13.89
CA GLY A 129 15.01 0.83 14.17
C GLY A 129 15.99 0.15 15.13
N ILE A 130 15.53 -0.75 16.01
CA ILE A 130 16.40 -1.52 16.92
C ILE A 130 16.81 -2.86 16.29
N THR A 131 15.85 -3.59 15.71
CA THR A 131 16.07 -4.95 15.17
C THR A 131 17.01 -4.98 13.97
N VAL A 132 16.92 -4.03 13.03
CA VAL A 132 17.76 -3.99 11.82
C VAL A 132 19.25 -3.76 12.15
N PRO A 133 19.63 -2.76 12.96
CA PRO A 133 21.03 -2.61 13.37
C PRO A 133 21.51 -3.72 14.30
N LEU A 134 20.65 -4.31 15.14
CA LEU A 134 21.01 -5.49 15.94
C LEU A 134 21.34 -6.70 15.05
N LEU A 135 20.51 -6.96 14.03
CA LEU A 135 20.75 -8.00 13.04
C LEU A 135 22.04 -7.74 12.26
N PHE A 136 22.29 -6.49 11.86
CA PHE A 136 23.53 -6.08 11.20
C PHE A 136 24.75 -6.30 12.10
N ALA A 137 24.67 -5.93 13.38
CA ALA A 137 25.75 -6.13 14.33
C ALA A 137 26.10 -7.61 14.52
N ILE A 138 25.10 -8.50 14.53
CA ILE A 138 25.30 -9.95 14.64
C ILE A 138 25.90 -10.54 13.35
N LEU A 139 25.42 -10.13 12.17
CA LEU A 139 25.93 -10.62 10.88
C LEU A 139 27.33 -10.09 10.54
N ALA A 140 27.62 -8.85 10.94
CA ALA A 140 28.90 -8.18 10.68
C ALA A 140 29.95 -8.46 11.77
N SER A 141 29.54 -9.06 12.91
CA SER A 141 30.44 -9.44 14.00
C SER A 141 31.52 -10.38 13.48
N GLY A 142 32.76 -9.90 13.46
CA GLY A 142 33.94 -10.68 13.05
C GLY A 142 34.38 -10.52 11.59
N ARG A 143 33.58 -9.92 10.69
CA ARG A 143 33.97 -9.68 9.28
C ARG A 143 34.53 -8.28 9.01
N MET A 144 34.13 -7.28 9.79
CA MET A 144 34.51 -5.88 9.57
C MET A 144 35.05 -5.30 10.88
N LYS A 145 36.24 -4.69 10.86
CA LYS A 145 36.85 -3.98 12.01
C LYS A 145 37.06 -2.50 11.65
N GLY A 146 36.99 -1.61 12.65
CA GLY A 146 37.25 -0.17 12.49
C GLY A 146 36.07 0.65 11.97
N GLY A 147 36.35 1.78 11.30
CA GLY A 147 35.36 2.78 10.89
C GLY A 147 34.25 2.29 9.93
N TYR A 148 34.48 1.22 9.18
CA TYR A 148 33.44 0.61 8.33
C TYR A 148 32.32 -0.06 9.15
N TRP A 149 32.62 -0.53 10.35
CA TRP A 149 31.61 -1.12 11.25
C TRP A 149 30.68 -0.04 11.80
N THR A 150 31.22 1.10 12.22
CA THR A 150 30.41 2.24 12.73
C THR A 150 29.54 2.82 11.62
N ILE A 151 30.09 3.05 10.42
CA ILE A 151 29.34 3.51 9.25
C ILE A 151 28.21 2.52 8.90
N GLY A 152 28.51 1.22 8.88
CA GLY A 152 27.52 0.18 8.62
C GLY A 152 26.38 0.16 9.66
N MET A 153 26.69 0.36 10.93
CA MET A 153 25.69 0.40 12.01
C MET A 153 24.79 1.63 11.91
N PHE A 154 25.36 2.80 11.60
CA PHE A 154 24.59 4.02 11.32
C PHE A 154 23.70 3.85 10.08
N ALA A 155 24.22 3.26 9.01
CA ALA A 155 23.45 2.97 7.81
C ALA A 155 22.29 1.99 8.10
N ALA A 156 22.55 0.91 8.84
CA ALA A 156 21.53 -0.07 9.22
C ALA A 156 20.43 0.53 10.11
N PHE A 157 20.79 1.39 11.07
CA PHE A 157 19.82 2.14 11.87
C PHE A 157 18.97 3.06 11.00
N SER A 158 19.61 3.80 10.09
CA SER A 158 18.93 4.73 9.17
C SER A 158 17.93 4.01 8.27
N VAL A 159 18.33 2.88 7.69
CA VAL A 159 17.46 2.03 6.86
C VAL A 159 16.32 1.44 7.69
N GLY A 160 16.60 0.88 8.87
CA GLY A 160 15.58 0.31 9.76
C GLY A 160 14.54 1.32 10.21
N PHE A 161 14.96 2.57 10.43
CA PHE A 161 14.07 3.68 10.79
C PHE A 161 13.25 4.21 9.59
N MET A 162 13.80 4.17 8.38
CA MET A 162 13.16 4.68 7.17
C MET A 162 12.20 3.66 6.51
N LEU A 163 12.43 2.36 6.71
CA LEU A 163 11.64 1.28 6.12
C LEU A 163 10.12 1.41 6.37
N PRO A 164 9.65 1.69 7.60
CA PRO A 164 8.21 1.80 7.88
C PRO A 164 7.59 3.04 7.24
N LYS A 165 8.35 4.15 7.16
CA LYS A 165 7.91 5.38 6.48
C LYS A 165 7.69 5.10 4.99
N LEU A 166 8.62 4.41 4.34
CA LEU A 166 8.50 4.03 2.92
C LEU A 166 7.30 3.10 2.67
N TYR A 167 7.04 2.15 3.57
CA TYR A 167 5.87 1.26 3.44
C TYR A 167 4.56 2.05 3.52
N VAL A 168 4.42 2.96 4.49
CA VAL A 168 3.22 3.81 4.63
C VAL A 168 3.08 4.75 3.44
N GLN A 169 4.17 5.36 2.96
CA GLN A 169 4.14 6.19 1.76
C GLN A 169 3.67 5.43 0.52
N ARG A 170 4.19 4.20 0.32
CA ARG A 170 3.73 3.34 -0.78
C ARG A 170 2.26 2.99 -0.66
N ARG A 171 1.78 2.70 0.56
CA ARG A 171 0.36 2.42 0.81
C ARG A 171 -0.52 3.66 0.60
N ALA A 172 -0.08 4.84 1.04
CA ALA A 172 -0.77 6.11 0.80
C ALA A 172 -0.88 6.39 -0.70
N ALA A 173 0.23 6.22 -1.44
CA ALA A 173 0.26 6.40 -2.88
C ALA A 173 -0.68 5.41 -3.60
N ALA A 174 -0.67 4.14 -3.20
CA ALA A 174 -1.59 3.14 -3.76
C ALA A 174 -3.05 3.51 -3.50
N ARG A 175 -3.39 3.98 -2.30
CA ARG A 175 -4.75 4.40 -1.94
C ARG A 175 -5.20 5.65 -2.70
N ARG A 176 -4.31 6.63 -2.88
CA ARG A 176 -4.55 7.82 -3.72
C ARG A 176 -4.80 7.42 -5.17
N GLN A 177 -4.04 6.46 -5.68
CA GLN A 177 -4.24 5.92 -7.02
C GLN A 177 -5.59 5.22 -7.16
N SER A 178 -5.99 4.40 -6.17
CA SER A 178 -7.33 3.79 -6.14
C SER A 178 -8.43 4.83 -6.21
N VAL A 179 -8.30 5.96 -5.50
CA VAL A 179 -9.27 7.06 -5.61
C VAL A 179 -9.35 7.62 -7.02
N ILE A 180 -8.22 7.86 -7.69
CA ILE A 180 -8.20 8.33 -9.09
C ILE A 180 -8.91 7.35 -10.02
N ASP A 181 -8.71 6.05 -9.82
CA ASP A 181 -9.29 5.01 -10.66
C ASP A 181 -10.79 4.77 -10.38
N GLU A 182 -11.23 4.95 -9.13
CA GLU A 182 -12.63 4.80 -8.69
C GLU A 182 -13.50 6.03 -9.01
N LEU A 183 -12.90 7.23 -9.08
CA LEU A 183 -13.61 8.50 -9.24
C LEU A 183 -14.54 8.57 -10.48
N PRO A 184 -14.16 8.09 -11.68
CA PRO A 184 -15.05 8.13 -12.85
C PRO A 184 -16.31 7.28 -12.66
N LEU A 185 -16.16 6.11 -12.03
CA LEU A 185 -17.30 5.24 -11.75
C LEU A 185 -18.20 5.89 -10.70
N PHE A 186 -17.63 6.53 -9.68
CA PHE A 186 -18.38 7.25 -8.67
C PHE A 186 -19.24 8.38 -9.27
N VAL A 187 -18.65 9.19 -10.14
CA VAL A 187 -19.36 10.27 -10.85
C VAL A 187 -20.50 9.74 -11.70
N ASP A 188 -20.26 8.67 -12.46
CA ASP A 188 -21.29 8.10 -13.34
C ASP A 188 -22.43 7.49 -12.54
N MET A 189 -22.14 6.82 -11.42
CA MET A 189 -23.20 6.30 -10.54
C MET A 189 -24.01 7.43 -9.91
N LEU A 190 -23.36 8.49 -9.40
CA LEU A 190 -24.09 9.65 -8.89
C LEU A 190 -24.95 10.29 -9.99
N ARG A 191 -24.42 10.43 -11.21
CA ARG A 191 -25.16 10.99 -12.34
C ARG A 191 -26.37 10.14 -12.70
N LEU A 192 -26.23 8.81 -12.75
CA LEU A 192 -27.32 7.90 -13.08
C LEU A 192 -28.39 7.88 -11.99
N LEU A 193 -28.01 7.85 -10.71
CA LEU A 193 -28.96 7.86 -9.59
C LEU A 193 -29.73 9.18 -9.51
N GLN A 194 -29.03 10.32 -9.66
CA GLN A 194 -29.67 11.64 -9.84
C GLN A 194 -30.53 11.69 -11.12
N GLY A 195 -30.12 10.94 -12.15
CA GLY A 195 -30.85 10.64 -13.39
C GLY A 195 -32.31 10.26 -13.17
N VAL A 196 -32.51 9.36 -12.21
CA VAL A 196 -33.80 8.74 -11.88
C VAL A 196 -34.56 9.53 -10.79
N GLY A 197 -34.00 10.66 -10.33
CA GLY A 197 -34.65 11.54 -9.35
C GLY A 197 -34.32 11.25 -7.90
N LEU A 198 -33.31 10.42 -7.60
CA LEU A 198 -32.82 10.24 -6.23
C LEU A 198 -32.18 11.53 -5.70
N SER A 199 -32.40 11.86 -4.44
CA SER A 199 -31.70 12.97 -3.79
C SER A 199 -30.20 12.70 -3.66
N LEU A 200 -29.39 13.73 -3.43
CA LEU A 200 -27.93 13.57 -3.29
C LEU A 200 -27.57 12.63 -2.15
N ASP A 201 -28.28 12.71 -1.02
CA ASP A 201 -28.06 11.82 0.12
C ASP A 201 -28.46 10.38 -0.17
N GLN A 202 -29.61 10.17 -0.81
CA GLN A 202 -30.03 8.83 -1.23
C GLN A 202 -29.02 8.22 -2.21
N SER A 203 -28.54 9.03 -3.16
CA SER A 203 -27.54 8.60 -4.14
C SER A 203 -26.23 8.20 -3.46
N LEU A 204 -25.75 8.99 -2.50
CA LEU A 204 -24.55 8.66 -1.73
C LEU A 204 -24.75 7.43 -0.85
N GLN A 205 -25.93 7.24 -0.27
CA GLN A 205 -26.24 6.06 0.52
C GLN A 205 -26.24 4.79 -0.33
N VAL A 206 -26.83 4.82 -1.52
CA VAL A 206 -26.78 3.71 -2.49
C VAL A 206 -25.33 3.41 -2.89
N VAL A 207 -24.56 4.42 -3.28
CA VAL A 207 -23.16 4.24 -3.68
C VAL A 207 -22.30 3.67 -2.55
N THR A 208 -22.52 4.12 -1.31
CA THR A 208 -21.76 3.64 -0.15
C THR A 208 -22.17 2.25 0.32
N ASN A 209 -23.39 1.80 0.04
CA ASN A 209 -23.88 0.48 0.44
C ASN A 209 -23.63 -0.58 -0.62
N ASP A 210 -23.99 -0.30 -1.87
CA ASP A 210 -24.10 -1.31 -2.92
C ASP A 210 -22.81 -1.44 -3.75
N PHE A 211 -22.01 -0.37 -3.81
CA PHE A 211 -20.81 -0.31 -4.67
C PHE A 211 -19.50 -0.48 -3.90
N ARG A 212 -19.52 -0.97 -2.65
CA ARG A 212 -18.29 -1.24 -1.87
C ARG A 212 -17.32 -2.19 -2.56
N GLY A 213 -17.83 -3.15 -3.33
CA GLY A 213 -16.97 -4.10 -4.06
C GLY A 213 -16.20 -3.47 -5.22
N MET A 214 -16.81 -2.49 -5.92
CA MET A 214 -16.20 -1.83 -7.08
C MET A 214 -15.37 -0.61 -6.70
N MET A 215 -15.77 0.10 -5.64
CA MET A 215 -15.12 1.33 -5.17
C MET A 215 -14.87 1.26 -3.65
N PRO A 216 -14.01 0.35 -3.17
CA PRO A 216 -13.82 0.12 -1.74
C PRO A 216 -13.27 1.35 -1.02
N VAL A 217 -12.39 2.13 -1.65
CA VAL A 217 -11.79 3.30 -1.01
C VAL A 217 -12.80 4.43 -0.93
N LEU A 218 -13.40 4.80 -2.06
CA LEU A 218 -14.30 5.94 -2.13
C LEU A 218 -15.60 5.70 -1.36
N SER A 219 -16.21 4.50 -1.47
CA SER A 219 -17.41 4.15 -0.69
C SER A 219 -17.17 4.23 0.82
N SER A 220 -15.99 3.80 1.29
CA SER A 220 -15.65 3.86 2.72
C SER A 220 -15.53 5.30 3.22
N GLU A 221 -14.86 6.17 2.46
CA GLU A 221 -14.60 7.55 2.85
C GLU A 221 -15.83 8.45 2.69
N VAL A 222 -16.61 8.25 1.62
CA VAL A 222 -17.92 8.90 1.47
C VAL A 222 -18.87 8.46 2.58
N GLY A 223 -18.82 7.18 2.97
CA GLY A 223 -19.59 6.68 4.11
C GLY A 223 -19.19 7.34 5.44
N ILE A 224 -17.89 7.64 5.63
CA ILE A 224 -17.42 8.43 6.77
C ILE A 224 -17.95 9.86 6.71
N ALA A 225 -17.91 10.50 5.54
CA ALA A 225 -18.44 11.85 5.36
C ALA A 225 -19.96 11.91 5.62
N GLN A 226 -20.73 10.93 5.14
CA GLN A 226 -22.17 10.78 5.40
C GLN A 226 -22.47 10.61 6.89
N ARG A 227 -21.71 9.78 7.61
CA ARG A 227 -21.86 9.63 9.07
C ARG A 227 -21.53 10.91 9.83
N GLN A 228 -20.53 11.68 9.38
CA GLN A 228 -20.18 12.97 9.99
C GLN A 228 -21.28 14.01 9.79
N PHE A 229 -21.86 14.05 8.59
CA PHE A 229 -23.01 14.88 8.30
C PHE A 229 -24.21 14.50 9.17
N ALA A 230 -24.54 13.21 9.26
CA ALA A 230 -25.60 12.70 10.14
C ALA A 230 -25.34 12.99 11.64
N ALA A 231 -24.07 13.08 12.05
CA ALA A 231 -23.66 13.46 13.41
C ALA A 231 -23.68 14.98 13.67
N GLY A 232 -24.20 15.80 12.74
CA GLY A 232 -24.38 17.24 12.90
C GLY A 232 -23.27 18.11 12.34
N ARG A 233 -22.27 17.56 11.62
CA ARG A 233 -21.33 18.41 10.87
C ARG A 233 -21.99 18.96 9.61
N THR A 234 -21.52 20.13 9.17
CA THR A 234 -22.00 20.68 7.90
C THR A 234 -21.55 19.82 6.72
N ARG A 235 -22.31 19.85 5.62
CA ARG A 235 -21.94 19.19 4.35
C ARG A 235 -20.55 19.60 3.89
N ASP A 236 -20.29 20.90 3.94
CA ASP A 236 -19.03 21.51 3.53
C ASP A 236 -17.85 20.94 4.32
N GLN A 237 -17.95 20.92 5.66
CA GLN A 237 -16.91 20.33 6.52
C GLN A 237 -16.70 18.83 6.23
N SER A 238 -17.79 18.09 6.03
CA SER A 238 -17.72 16.63 5.80
C SER A 238 -17.07 16.30 4.46
N MET A 239 -17.40 17.05 3.39
CA MET A 239 -16.82 16.89 2.06
C MET A 239 -15.40 17.46 1.96
N GLN A 240 -15.09 18.52 2.71
CA GLN A 240 -13.74 19.04 2.83
C GLN A 240 -12.80 18.02 3.49
N ARG A 241 -13.25 17.34 4.55
CA ARG A 241 -12.50 16.24 5.19
C ARG A 241 -12.28 15.05 4.25
N LEU A 242 -13.26 14.72 3.41
CA LEU A 242 -13.10 13.69 2.38
C LEU A 242 -12.00 14.07 1.38
N SER A 243 -12.05 15.29 0.86
CA SER A 243 -11.17 15.73 -0.22
C SER A 243 -9.74 16.10 0.22
N SER A 244 -9.55 16.55 1.46
CA SER A 244 -8.23 16.87 2.01
C SER A 244 -7.35 15.64 2.24
N GLY A 245 -7.96 14.46 2.41
CA GLY A 245 -7.26 13.20 2.70
C GLY A 245 -6.51 12.59 1.53
N PHE A 246 -6.78 12.97 0.28
CA PHE A 246 -6.20 12.30 -0.91
C PHE A 246 -5.35 13.20 -1.80
N ASP A 247 -5.26 14.49 -1.48
CA ASP A 247 -4.58 15.50 -2.30
C ASP A 247 -4.95 15.39 -3.80
N ASN A 248 -6.22 15.12 -4.10
CA ASN A 248 -6.70 14.94 -5.47
C ASN A 248 -7.57 16.14 -5.86
N GLU A 249 -7.20 16.83 -6.93
CA GLU A 249 -7.91 18.02 -7.41
C GLU A 249 -9.31 17.69 -7.94
N ASP A 250 -9.46 16.58 -8.66
CA ASP A 250 -10.73 16.12 -9.20
C ASP A 250 -11.73 15.75 -8.09
N LEU A 251 -11.25 15.09 -7.03
CA LEU A 251 -12.05 14.80 -5.83
C LEU A 251 -12.45 16.10 -5.11
N ARG A 252 -11.53 17.08 -4.99
CA ARG A 252 -11.84 18.41 -4.46
C ARG A 252 -12.88 19.15 -5.31
N ALA A 253 -12.83 18.99 -6.63
CA ALA A 253 -13.80 19.60 -7.54
C ALA A 253 -15.19 18.96 -7.38
N ILE A 254 -15.28 17.62 -7.36
CA ILE A 254 -16.54 16.91 -7.10
C ILE A 254 -17.09 17.25 -5.72
N ALA A 255 -16.27 17.23 -4.68
CA ALA A 255 -16.71 17.55 -3.31
C ALA A 255 -17.35 18.95 -3.26
N ARG A 256 -16.75 19.95 -3.91
CA ARG A 256 -17.30 21.31 -4.02
C ARG A 256 -18.61 21.34 -4.82
N LEU A 257 -18.68 20.62 -5.94
CA LEU A 257 -19.91 20.48 -6.71
C LEU A 257 -21.03 19.89 -5.85
N MET A 258 -20.75 18.83 -5.09
CA MET A 258 -21.75 18.22 -4.19
C MET A 258 -22.24 19.19 -3.11
N VAL A 259 -21.34 19.98 -2.50
CA VAL A 259 -21.72 21.01 -1.52
C VAL A 259 -22.59 22.10 -2.15
N GLN A 260 -22.27 22.53 -3.37
CA GLN A 260 -23.02 23.54 -4.10
C GLN A 260 -24.47 23.09 -4.35
N VAL A 261 -24.61 21.82 -4.70
CA VAL A 261 -25.87 21.17 -5.08
C VAL A 261 -26.79 20.97 -3.88
N ASP A 262 -26.20 20.56 -2.75
CA ASP A 262 -26.90 20.46 -1.48
C ASP A 262 -27.47 21.82 -1.02
N LYS A 263 -26.74 22.91 -1.25
CA LYS A 263 -27.12 24.26 -0.80
C LYS A 263 -28.13 24.97 -1.71
N HIS A 264 -27.94 24.90 -3.02
CA HIS A 264 -28.70 25.75 -3.96
C HIS A 264 -29.82 24.99 -4.66
N GLY A 265 -29.80 23.66 -4.63
CA GLY A 265 -30.64 22.85 -5.50
C GLY A 265 -30.34 23.10 -6.99
N GLY A 266 -30.74 22.17 -7.87
CA GLY A 266 -30.58 22.34 -9.31
C GLY A 266 -30.29 21.04 -10.04
N ALA A 267 -30.36 21.09 -11.37
CA ALA A 267 -30.08 19.95 -12.24
C ALA A 267 -28.58 19.61 -12.20
N VAL A 268 -28.22 18.64 -11.36
CA VAL A 268 -26.82 18.20 -11.17
C VAL A 268 -26.29 17.35 -12.30
N GLN A 269 -27.20 16.84 -13.14
CA GLN A 269 -26.88 15.85 -14.15
C GLN A 269 -25.89 16.40 -15.19
N GLU A 270 -26.08 17.64 -15.65
CA GLU A 270 -25.23 18.23 -16.68
C GLU A 270 -23.81 18.57 -16.14
N PRO A 271 -23.64 19.21 -14.96
CA PRO A 271 -22.32 19.35 -14.34
C PRO A 271 -21.61 18.01 -14.08
N LEU A 272 -22.33 16.99 -13.58
CA LEU A 272 -21.74 15.66 -13.36
C LEU A 272 -21.37 14.97 -14.67
N LYS A 273 -22.17 15.14 -15.72
CA LYS A 273 -21.89 14.61 -17.06
C LYS A 273 -20.62 15.22 -17.63
N GLN A 274 -20.54 16.55 -17.67
CA GLN A 274 -19.35 17.27 -18.15
C GLN A 274 -18.10 16.89 -17.35
N PHE A 275 -18.24 16.77 -16.02
CA PHE A 275 -17.14 16.30 -15.17
C PHE A 275 -16.73 14.86 -15.48
N GLY A 276 -17.69 13.95 -15.63
CA GLY A 276 -17.45 12.56 -15.98
C GLY A 276 -16.78 12.40 -17.34
N ASP A 277 -17.21 13.17 -18.34
CA ASP A 277 -16.64 13.18 -19.69
C ASP A 277 -15.19 13.70 -19.66
N ARG A 278 -14.92 14.80 -18.93
CA ARG A 278 -13.55 15.29 -18.68
C ARG A 278 -12.66 14.22 -18.08
N LEU A 279 -13.17 13.47 -17.09
CA LEU A 279 -12.37 12.45 -16.39
C LEU A 279 -12.06 11.25 -17.29
N ARG A 280 -13.03 10.84 -18.13
CA ARG A 280 -12.85 9.80 -19.16
C ARG A 280 -11.86 10.25 -20.23
N GLU A 281 -11.96 11.49 -20.69
CA GLU A 281 -11.03 12.07 -21.67
C GLU A 281 -9.60 12.14 -21.12
N THR A 282 -9.45 12.60 -19.88
CA THR A 282 -8.16 12.61 -19.16
C THR A 282 -7.57 11.19 -19.09
N ARG A 283 -8.39 10.19 -18.76
CA ARG A 283 -7.93 8.78 -18.74
C ARG A 283 -7.49 8.29 -20.11
N ARG A 284 -8.23 8.62 -21.18
CA ARG A 284 -7.86 8.29 -22.56
C ARG A 284 -6.55 8.96 -22.96
N ALA A 285 -6.33 10.23 -22.58
CA ALA A 285 -5.09 10.94 -22.83
C ALA A 285 -3.89 10.27 -22.13
N MET A 286 -4.02 9.89 -20.86
CA MET A 286 -2.99 9.16 -20.12
C MET A 286 -2.65 7.81 -20.76
N LEU A 287 -3.67 7.08 -21.24
CA LEU A 287 -3.45 5.82 -21.96
C LEU A 287 -2.71 6.03 -23.28
N ARG A 288 -3.09 7.06 -24.06
CA ARG A 288 -2.41 7.41 -25.31
C ARG A 288 -0.94 7.78 -25.06
N ASP A 289 -0.66 8.57 -24.04
CA ASP A 289 0.71 8.93 -23.66
C ASP A 289 1.53 7.71 -23.21
N ARG A 290 0.92 6.79 -22.44
CA ARG A 290 1.57 5.53 -22.07
C ARG A 290 1.87 4.65 -23.29
N ILE A 291 0.93 4.54 -24.23
CA ILE A 291 1.12 3.82 -25.49
C ILE A 291 2.25 4.47 -26.29
N GLY A 292 2.25 5.80 -26.45
CA GLY A 292 3.31 6.53 -27.13
C GLY A 292 4.69 6.25 -26.55
N ARG A 293 4.84 6.30 -25.22
CA ARG A 293 6.09 5.97 -24.53
C ARG A 293 6.53 4.51 -24.71
N LEU A 294 5.59 3.57 -24.79
CA LEU A 294 5.89 2.18 -25.09
C LEU A 294 6.39 2.02 -26.53
N THR A 295 5.72 2.65 -27.50
CA THR A 295 6.13 2.63 -28.91
C THR A 295 7.56 3.16 -29.09
N VAL A 296 7.90 4.28 -28.46
CA VAL A 296 9.27 4.85 -28.53
C VAL A 296 10.31 3.88 -27.97
N LYS A 297 10.03 3.21 -26.85
CA LYS A 297 10.93 2.19 -26.29
C LYS A 297 11.12 1.00 -27.22
N MET A 298 10.05 0.54 -27.88
CA MET A 298 10.12 -0.55 -28.84
C MET A 298 10.99 -0.20 -30.05
N THR A 299 10.80 1.00 -30.63
CA THR A 299 11.64 1.48 -31.73
C THR A 299 13.10 1.58 -31.30
N GLY A 300 13.39 2.10 -30.11
CA GLY A 300 14.76 2.19 -29.59
C GLY A 300 15.44 0.83 -29.48
N VAL A 301 14.78 -0.16 -28.87
CA VAL A 301 15.32 -1.53 -28.76
C VAL A 301 15.53 -2.15 -30.15
N MET A 302 14.59 -1.95 -31.06
CA MET A 302 14.68 -2.47 -32.43
C MET A 302 15.87 -1.88 -33.18
N VAL A 303 16.07 -0.56 -33.13
CA VAL A 303 17.21 0.11 -33.79
C VAL A 303 18.55 -0.35 -33.21
N VAL A 304 18.66 -0.41 -31.87
CA VAL A 304 19.89 -0.85 -31.18
C VAL A 304 20.24 -2.30 -31.51
N THR A 305 19.26 -3.16 -31.79
CA THR A 305 19.51 -4.58 -32.09
C THR A 305 19.75 -4.82 -33.58
N LEU A 306 19.00 -4.12 -34.45
CA LEU A 306 19.01 -4.36 -35.89
C LEU A 306 20.19 -3.66 -36.59
N LEU A 307 20.59 -2.47 -36.13
CA LEU A 307 21.68 -1.71 -36.74
C LEU A 307 23.03 -2.45 -36.64
N PRO A 308 23.47 -3.00 -35.48
CA PRO A 308 24.72 -3.76 -35.41
C PRO A 308 24.66 -5.05 -36.23
N ALA A 309 23.52 -5.75 -36.23
CA ALA A 309 23.36 -6.96 -37.03
C ALA A 309 23.48 -6.67 -38.52
N LEU A 310 22.86 -5.58 -38.99
CA LEU A 310 22.97 -5.13 -40.38
C LEU A 310 24.41 -4.75 -40.74
N LEU A 311 25.13 -4.03 -39.87
CA LEU A 311 26.55 -3.69 -40.08
C LEU A 311 27.44 -4.94 -40.18
N ILE A 312 27.23 -5.93 -39.30
CA ILE A 312 27.99 -7.20 -39.35
C ILE A 312 27.74 -7.93 -40.67
N VAL A 313 26.47 -8.02 -41.11
CA VAL A 313 26.11 -8.74 -42.35
C VAL A 313 26.66 -8.02 -43.59
N THR A 314 26.57 -6.69 -43.64
CA THR A 314 26.98 -5.91 -44.81
C THR A 314 28.49 -5.66 -44.88
N ALA A 315 29.12 -5.24 -43.78
CA ALA A 315 30.54 -4.91 -43.74
C ALA A 315 31.45 -6.11 -43.42
N GLY A 316 30.89 -7.18 -42.82
CA GLY A 316 31.63 -8.38 -42.41
C GLY A 316 32.54 -9.00 -43.48
N PRO A 317 32.06 -9.34 -44.68
CA PRO A 317 32.90 -9.95 -45.70
C PRO A 317 33.99 -9.01 -46.22
N GLY A 318 33.69 -7.71 -46.34
CA GLY A 318 34.67 -6.69 -46.73
C GLY A 318 35.82 -6.56 -45.71
N LEU A 319 35.48 -6.53 -44.42
CA LEU A 319 36.46 -6.45 -43.34
C LEU A 319 37.36 -7.71 -43.31
N LEU A 320 36.76 -8.89 -43.47
CA LEU A 320 37.49 -10.16 -43.55
C LEU A 320 38.42 -10.23 -44.77
N ALA A 321 38.01 -9.70 -45.92
CA ALA A 321 38.84 -9.66 -47.12
C ALA A 321 40.07 -8.77 -46.93
N VAL A 322 39.91 -7.58 -46.36
CA VAL A 322 41.02 -6.64 -46.08
C VAL A 322 42.00 -7.25 -45.08
N MET A 323 41.50 -7.89 -44.01
CA MET A 323 42.36 -8.57 -43.03
C MET A 323 43.20 -9.68 -43.66
N ARG A 324 42.61 -10.50 -44.55
CA ARG A 324 43.35 -11.56 -45.26
C ARG A 324 44.43 -10.99 -46.18
N ALA A 325 44.13 -9.92 -46.90
CA ALA A 325 45.09 -9.27 -47.80
C ALA A 325 46.30 -8.69 -47.06
N LEU A 326 46.08 -8.10 -45.88
CA LEU A 326 47.16 -7.58 -45.03
C LEU A 326 47.99 -8.68 -44.37
N ALA A 327 47.35 -9.80 -43.97
CA ALA A 327 48.04 -10.92 -43.33
C ALA A 327 48.95 -11.72 -44.27
N VAL A 328 48.69 -11.70 -45.58
CA VAL A 328 49.53 -12.36 -46.61
C VAL A 328 50.82 -11.58 -46.90
N HIS A 329 50.87 -10.29 -46.53
CA HIS A 329 51.99 -9.39 -46.81
C HIS A 329 53.00 -9.24 -45.67
N HIS A 330 52.81 -9.98 -44.57
CA HIS A 330 53.74 -10.14 -43.44
C HIS A 330 54.15 -11.60 -43.32
#